data_AF-A0A3D4NXM0-F1
#
_entry.id   AF-A0A3D4NXM0-F1
#
_cell.length_a   1.000
_cell.length_b   1.000
_cell.length_c   1.000
_cell.angle_alpha   90.00
_cell.angle_beta   90.00
_cell.angle_gamma   90.00
#
_symmetry.space_group_name_H-M   'P 1'
#
loop_
_entity.id
_entity.type
_entity.pdbx_description
1 polymer ?
#
loop_
_entity_poly.entity_id
_entity_poly.type
_entity_poly.pdbx_seq_one_letter_code
_entity_poly.pdbx_strand_id
1 'polypeptide(L)'
;MRIGVLGTGDVGRVLGAGFAALGHEVMIGSRNPQQEKVREWLKKTGPKTSAGTFAEAAAFGEIAVLAILWTGTENAIKLAGPQNLAGKVLIDVTNPLDFSAGAPGLAVGHTDSAGERVR
;
A
#
# COMPACT_ATOMS: atom_id res chain seq x y z
N MET A 1 8.49 1.34 -15.38
CA MET A 1 7.98 0.19 -14.61
C MET A 1 6.61 0.51 -14.07
N ARG A 2 5.80 -0.53 -13.82
CA ARG A 2 4.51 -0.48 -13.15
C ARG A 2 4.68 -0.73 -11.66
N ILE A 3 4.08 0.12 -10.82
CA ILE A 3 4.17 0.05 -9.37
C ILE A 3 2.76 0.00 -8.78
N GLY A 4 2.48 -1.04 -8.01
CA GLY A 4 1.23 -1.19 -7.27
C GLY A 4 1.40 -0.66 -5.85
N VAL A 5 0.61 0.32 -5.43
CA VAL A 5 0.66 0.87 -4.06
C VAL A 5 -0.58 0.46 -3.30
N LEU A 6 -0.46 -0.47 -2.37
CA LEU A 6 -1.58 -0.90 -1.52
C LEU A 6 -1.76 0.12 -0.39
N GLY A 7 -2.77 0.99 -0.54
CA GLY A 7 -3.15 1.95 0.49
C GLY A 7 -3.24 3.38 -0.03
N THR A 8 -4.26 4.10 0.45
CA THR A 8 -4.58 5.50 0.08
C THR A 8 -4.40 6.48 1.24
N GLY A 9 -3.55 6.11 2.20
CA GLY A 9 -3.07 7.01 3.26
C GLY A 9 -2.01 7.98 2.74
N ASP A 10 -1.45 8.79 3.63
CA ASP A 10 -0.45 9.80 3.25
C ASP A 10 0.81 9.17 2.66
N VAL A 11 1.35 8.14 3.31
CA VAL A 11 2.54 7.41 2.84
C VAL A 11 2.33 6.87 1.43
N GLY A 12 1.24 6.14 1.19
CA GLY A 12 0.94 5.56 -0.12
C GLY A 12 0.78 6.63 -1.21
N ARG A 13 0.07 7.73 -0.91
CA ARG A 13 -0.12 8.83 -1.87
C ARG A 13 1.19 9.58 -2.18
N VAL A 14 2.03 9.82 -1.19
CA VAL A 14 3.32 10.52 -1.36
C VAL A 14 4.30 9.65 -2.16
N LEU A 15 4.47 8.38 -1.79
CA LEU A 15 5.32 7.46 -2.53
C LEU A 15 4.81 7.27 -3.96
N GLY A 16 3.51 7.04 -4.14
CA GLY A 16 2.90 6.91 -5.45
C GLY A 16 3.11 8.14 -6.33
N ALA A 17 2.96 9.35 -5.78
CA ALA A 17 3.20 10.59 -6.51
C ALA A 17 4.68 10.74 -6.89
N GLY A 18 5.60 10.41 -5.97
CA GLY A 18 7.04 10.44 -6.24
C GLY A 18 7.44 9.48 -7.36
N PHE A 19 6.93 8.25 -7.34
CA PHE A 19 7.16 7.28 -8.42
C PHE A 19 6.62 7.79 -9.77
N ALA A 20 5.43 8.36 -9.79
CA ALA A 20 4.85 8.93 -11.01
C ALA A 20 5.68 10.10 -11.54
N ALA A 21 6.18 10.98 -10.66
CA ALA A 21 7.05 12.10 -11.02
C ALA A 21 8.39 11.65 -11.62
N LEU A 22 8.90 10.48 -11.21
CA LEU A 22 10.07 9.84 -11.79
C LEU A 22 9.77 9.08 -13.09
N GLY A 23 8.52 9.12 -13.57
CA GLY A 23 8.12 8.57 -14.87
C GLY A 23 7.61 7.13 -14.84
N HIS A 24 7.41 6.53 -13.67
CA HIS A 24 6.80 5.21 -13.51
C HIS A 24 5.27 5.27 -13.69
N GLU A 25 4.66 4.13 -14.04
CA GLU A 25 3.21 3.98 -14.03
C GLU A 25 2.77 3.45 -12.66
N VAL A 26 1.76 4.07 -12.06
CA VAL A 26 1.37 3.79 -10.68
C VAL A 26 -0.11 3.47 -10.60
N MET A 27 -0.45 2.39 -9.90
CA MET A 27 -1.84 2.11 -9.51
C MET A 27 -1.95 2.12 -7.99
N ILE A 28 -2.77 3.01 -7.45
CA ILE A 28 -3.06 3.04 -6.00
C ILE A 28 -4.29 2.16 -5.69
N GLY A 29 -4.09 1.19 -4.80
CA GLY A 29 -5.06 0.21 -4.36
C GLY A 29 -5.85 0.68 -3.16
N SER A 30 -7.17 0.48 -3.19
CA SER A 30 -8.09 0.79 -2.10
C SER A 30 -9.27 -0.17 -2.08
N ARG A 31 -9.94 -0.31 -0.93
CA ARG A 31 -11.28 -0.92 -0.86
C ARG A 31 -12.33 -0.06 -1.57
N ASN A 32 -12.12 1.25 -1.58
CA ASN A 32 -12.94 2.21 -2.30
C ASN A 32 -12.03 3.09 -3.18
N PRO A 33 -11.74 2.66 -4.43
CA PRO A 33 -10.91 3.44 -5.35
C PRO A 33 -11.62 4.70 -5.87
N GLN A 34 -12.95 4.79 -5.70
CA GLN A 34 -13.76 5.91 -6.18
C GLN A 34 -13.97 7.02 -5.14
N GLN A 35 -13.41 6.89 -3.94
CA GLN A 35 -13.51 7.91 -2.90
C GLN A 35 -12.81 9.21 -3.31
N GLU A 36 -13.32 10.35 -2.81
CA GLU A 36 -12.90 11.68 -3.29
C GLU A 36 -11.39 11.92 -3.20
N LYS A 37 -10.76 11.59 -2.06
CA LYS A 37 -9.30 11.76 -1.89
C LYS A 37 -8.45 11.02 -2.92
N VAL A 38 -8.95 9.93 -3.51
CA VAL A 38 -8.25 9.18 -4.56
C VAL A 38 -8.42 9.88 -5.90
N ARG A 39 -9.64 10.35 -6.19
CA ARG A 39 -9.93 11.14 -7.38
C ARG A 39 -9.12 12.45 -7.41
N GLU A 40 -9.02 13.13 -6.28
CA GLU A 40 -8.18 14.32 -6.12
C GLU A 40 -6.69 14.00 -6.34
N TRP A 41 -6.21 12.87 -5.81
CA TRP A 41 -4.82 12.45 -6.00
C TRP A 41 -4.53 12.22 -7.48
N LEU A 42 -5.38 11.46 -8.20
CA LEU A 42 -5.24 11.21 -9.63
C LEU A 42 -5.20 12.50 -10.47
N LYS A 43 -6.06 13.47 -10.14
CA LYS A 43 -6.06 14.80 -10.80
C LYS A 43 -4.73 15.52 -10.63
N LYS A 44 -4.05 15.36 -9.49
CA LYS A 44 -2.78 16.03 -9.17
C LYS A 44 -1.56 15.31 -9.76
N THR A 45 -1.60 13.98 -9.89
CA THR A 45 -0.45 13.17 -10.30
C THR A 45 -0.38 12.88 -11.80
N GLY A 46 -1.47 13.10 -12.52
CA GLY A 46 -1.47 13.08 -13.99
C GLY A 46 -1.61 11.67 -14.61
N PRO A 47 -1.37 11.55 -15.93
CA PRO A 47 -1.89 10.45 -16.74
C PRO A 47 -1.22 9.09 -16.49
N LYS A 48 -0.06 9.04 -15.85
CA LYS A 48 0.63 7.80 -15.50
C LYS A 48 0.11 7.17 -14.20
N THR A 49 -0.94 7.73 -13.62
CA THR A 49 -1.53 7.24 -12.37
C THR A 49 -2.95 6.74 -12.58
N SER A 50 -3.27 5.65 -11.91
CA SER A 50 -4.60 5.03 -11.89
C SER A 50 -4.94 4.56 -10.47
N ALA A 51 -6.20 4.18 -10.26
CA ALA A 51 -6.66 3.63 -8.99
C ALA A 51 -7.52 2.39 -9.23
N GLY A 52 -7.41 1.42 -8.32
CA GLY A 52 -8.15 0.18 -8.38
C GLY A 52 -8.33 -0.45 -7.00
N THR A 53 -8.87 -1.65 -6.99
CA THR A 53 -8.88 -2.55 -5.84
C THR A 53 -7.45 -2.95 -5.44
N PHE A 54 -7.30 -3.52 -4.25
CA PHE A 54 -6.00 -4.08 -3.84
C PHE A 54 -5.52 -5.18 -4.80
N ALA A 55 -6.43 -6.02 -5.30
CA ALA A 55 -6.10 -7.08 -6.26
C ALA A 55 -5.59 -6.51 -7.59
N GLU A 56 -6.26 -5.49 -8.13
CA GLU A 56 -5.85 -4.83 -9.37
C GLU A 56 -4.49 -4.15 -9.22
N ALA A 57 -4.27 -3.42 -8.12
CA ALA A 57 -2.99 -2.76 -7.87
C ALA A 57 -1.83 -3.77 -7.70
N ALA A 58 -2.05 -4.87 -6.98
CA ALA A 58 -1.07 -5.94 -6.81
C ALA A 58 -0.76 -6.66 -8.13
N ALA A 59 -1.78 -6.95 -8.94
CA ALA A 59 -1.60 -7.58 -10.24
C ALA A 59 -0.86 -6.66 -11.22
N PHE A 60 -1.20 -5.37 -11.24
CA PHE A 60 -0.62 -4.34 -12.09
C PHE A 60 0.88 -4.13 -11.86
N GLY A 61 1.29 -4.04 -10.59
CA GLY A 61 2.67 -3.70 -10.23
C GLY A 61 3.67 -4.81 -10.57
N GLU A 62 4.80 -4.44 -11.15
CA GLU A 62 6.00 -5.30 -11.17
C GLU A 62 6.67 -5.31 -9.79
N ILE A 63 6.52 -4.21 -9.06
CA ILE A 63 6.84 -4.03 -7.64
C ILE A 63 5.57 -3.60 -6.91
N ALA A 64 5.42 -4.06 -5.67
CA ALA A 64 4.33 -3.65 -4.78
C ALA A 64 4.86 -2.85 -3.58
N VAL A 65 4.07 -1.88 -3.12
CA VAL A 65 4.30 -1.13 -1.88
C VAL A 65 3.15 -1.40 -0.93
N LEU A 66 3.45 -1.88 0.28
CA LEU A 66 2.46 -2.12 1.33
C LEU A 66 2.41 -0.91 2.26
N ALA A 67 1.47 0.01 2.01
CA ALA A 67 1.28 1.25 2.76
C ALA A 67 -0.06 1.25 3.52
N ILE A 68 -0.23 0.24 4.37
CA ILE A 68 -1.46 -0.04 5.13
C ILE A 68 -1.19 0.17 6.62
N LEU A 69 -2.20 0.64 7.37
CA LEU A 69 -2.13 0.64 8.83
C LEU A 69 -1.99 -0.80 9.33
N TRP A 70 -1.15 -1.02 10.35
CA TRP A 70 -0.84 -2.37 10.86
C TRP A 70 -2.07 -3.27 11.06
N THR A 71 -3.12 -2.74 11.69
CA THR A 71 -4.37 -3.47 11.98
C THR A 71 -5.12 -3.92 10.73
N GLY A 72 -4.87 -3.32 9.57
CA GLY A 72 -5.47 -3.67 8.29
C GLY A 72 -4.55 -4.46 7.36
N THR A 73 -3.28 -4.68 7.72
CA THR A 73 -2.25 -5.22 6.83
C THR A 73 -2.61 -6.62 6.32
N GLU A 74 -2.91 -7.55 7.23
CA GLU A 74 -3.25 -8.93 6.86
C GLU A 74 -4.46 -8.98 5.92
N ASN A 75 -5.51 -8.20 6.22
CA ASN A 75 -6.70 -8.14 5.38
C ASN A 75 -6.40 -7.53 4.00
N ALA A 76 -5.54 -6.51 3.93
CA ALA A 76 -5.14 -5.91 2.66
C ALA A 76 -4.35 -6.90 1.79
N ILE A 77 -3.46 -7.70 2.38
CA ILE A 77 -2.71 -8.76 1.67
C ILE A 77 -3.67 -9.84 1.15
N LYS A 78 -4.63 -10.28 1.96
CA LYS A 78 -5.69 -11.21 1.52
C LYS A 78 -6.48 -10.66 0.34
N LEU A 79 -6.93 -9.40 0.42
CA LEU A 79 -7.68 -8.73 -0.65
C LEU A 79 -6.83 -8.42 -1.88
N ALA A 80 -5.52 -8.27 -1.74
CA ALA A 80 -4.59 -8.13 -2.86
C ALA A 80 -4.45 -9.42 -3.67
N GLY A 81 -4.84 -10.57 -3.09
CA GLY A 81 -4.56 -11.88 -3.65
C GLY A 81 -3.06 -12.18 -3.52
N PRO A 82 -2.60 -12.95 -2.52
CA PRO A 82 -1.18 -13.22 -2.30
C PRO A 82 -0.43 -13.73 -3.54
N GLN A 83 -1.11 -14.46 -4.43
CA GLN A 83 -0.57 -14.90 -5.72
C GLN A 83 -0.17 -13.74 -6.65
N ASN A 84 -0.81 -12.58 -6.55
CA ASN A 84 -0.46 -11.39 -7.32
C ASN A 84 0.82 -10.71 -6.80
N LEU A 85 1.25 -11.04 -5.58
CA LEU A 85 2.47 -10.55 -4.94
C LEU A 85 3.62 -11.56 -5.01
N ALA A 86 3.31 -12.84 -5.19
CA ALA A 86 4.28 -13.92 -5.25
C ALA A 86 5.37 -13.65 -6.30
N GLY A 87 6.64 -13.77 -5.88
CA GLY A 87 7.81 -13.56 -6.74
C GLY A 87 8.12 -12.10 -7.08
N LYS A 88 7.33 -11.13 -6.58
CA LYS A 88 7.59 -9.70 -6.77
C LYS A 88 8.37 -9.13 -5.60
N VAL A 89 9.06 -8.01 -5.85
CA VAL A 89 9.59 -7.19 -4.77
C VAL A 89 8.42 -6.51 -4.06
N LEU A 90 8.35 -6.71 -2.74
CA LEU A 90 7.42 -6.03 -1.85
C LEU A 90 8.19 -5.03 -0.98
N ILE A 91 7.85 -3.76 -1.09
CA ILE A 91 8.35 -2.70 -0.22
C ILE A 91 7.34 -2.53 0.92
N ASP A 92 7.70 -3.04 2.09
CA ASP A 92 6.90 -2.90 3.31
C ASP A 92 7.27 -1.61 4.05
N VAL A 93 6.30 -0.70 4.19
CA VAL A 93 6.44 0.55 4.96
C VAL A 93 5.47 0.62 6.14
N THR A 94 4.96 -0.54 6.56
CA THR A 94 4.07 -0.65 7.71
C THR A 94 4.84 -0.48 9.02
N ASN A 95 4.20 0.12 10.02
CA ASN A 95 4.72 0.23 11.37
C ASN A 95 3.75 -0.47 12.32
N PRO A 96 4.15 -1.55 13.02
CA PRO A 96 3.29 -2.31 13.93
C PRO A 96 3.07 -1.54 15.23
N LEU A 97 2.21 -0.53 15.19
CA LEU A 97 1.90 0.33 16.34
C LEU A 97 0.52 0.01 16.91
N ASP A 98 0.46 -0.08 18.24
CA ASP A 98 -0.78 -0.07 19.01
C ASP A 98 -1.00 1.33 19.59
N PHE A 99 -2.22 1.83 19.45
CA PHE A 99 -2.65 3.14 19.95
C PHE A 99 -3.71 3.04 21.04
N SER A 100 -4.02 1.83 21.53
CA SER A 100 -5.07 1.57 22.53
C SER A 100 -4.89 2.34 23.84
N ALA A 101 -3.64 2.67 24.21
CA ALA A 101 -3.28 3.41 25.41
C ALA A 101 -3.10 4.93 25.18
N GLY A 102 -3.47 5.45 24.01
CA GLY A 102 -3.31 6.86 23.62
C GLY A 102 -1.92 7.19 23.06
N ALA A 103 -0.84 6.81 23.74
CA ALA A 103 0.52 6.88 23.18
C ALA A 103 0.82 5.63 22.32
N PRO A 104 1.61 5.76 21.22
CA PRO A 104 1.99 4.62 20.40
C PRO A 104 2.90 3.64 21.15
N GLY A 105 2.51 2.38 21.21
CA GLY A 105 3.31 1.25 21.68
C GLY A 105 3.57 0.23 20.57
N LEU A 106 4.43 -0.75 20.83
CA LEU A 106 4.68 -1.86 19.89
C LEU A 106 3.47 -2.81 19.87
N ALA A 107 2.87 -3.02 18.70
CA ALA A 107 1.82 -4.03 18.51
C ALA A 107 2.40 -5.45 18.29
N VAL A 108 3.64 -5.52 17.82
CA VAL A 108 4.39 -6.75 17.55
C VAL A 108 5.81 -6.53 18.05
N GLY A 109 6.37 -7.51 18.76
CA GLY A 109 7.70 -7.35 19.33
C GLY A 109 8.07 -8.24 20.51
N HIS A 110 9.27 -7.90 21.00
CA HIS A 110 10.22 -8.60 21.87
C HIS A 110 10.71 -9.97 21.42
N THR A 111 9.86 -10.82 20.85
CA THR A 111 10.26 -12.17 20.41
C THR A 111 9.94 -12.49 18.95
N ASP A 112 9.31 -11.56 18.22
CA ASP A 112 9.08 -11.64 16.79
C ASP A 112 9.08 -10.24 16.14
N SER A 113 8.82 -10.20 14.84
CA SER A 113 8.77 -8.95 14.07
C SER A 113 7.58 -8.89 13.12
N ALA A 114 7.17 -7.67 12.77
CA ALA A 114 6.15 -7.45 11.74
C ALA A 114 6.56 -8.06 10.39
N GLY A 115 7.84 -7.96 10.01
CA GLY A 115 8.35 -8.53 8.76
C GLY A 115 8.19 -10.05 8.66
N GLU A 116 8.22 -10.78 9.78
CA GLU A 116 7.96 -12.23 9.80
C GLU A 116 6.47 -12.57 9.71
N ARG A 117 5.59 -11.65 10.12
CA ARG A 117 4.13 -11.81 10.05
C ARG A 117 3.55 -11.37 8.70
N VAL A 118 4.19 -10.42 8.02
CA VAL A 118 3.82 -9.94 6.69
C VAL A 118 4.39 -10.89 5.64
N ARG A 119 3.55 -11.82 5.16
CA ARG A 119 3.90 -12.86 4.17
C ARG A 119 2.74 -13.14 3.22
#